data_AF-A0A377M278-F1
#
_entry.id   AF-A0A377M278-F1
#
_cell.length_a   1.000
_cell.length_b   1.000
_cell.length_c   1.000
_cell.angle_alpha   90.00
_cell.angle_beta   90.00
_cell.angle_gamma   90.00
#
_symmetry.space_group_name_H-M   'P 1'
#
loop_
_entity.id
_entity.type
_entity.pdbx_description
1 polymer ?
#
loop_
_entity_poly.entity_id
_entity_poly.type
_entity_poly.pdbx_seq_one_letter_code
_entity_poly.pdbx_strand_id
1 'polypeptide(L)'
;MDPRLARMVLEAQKHGCVREAMIITSALSIQDPRERPMDKQQASDEKHRRFHDKESDFLAFVNLWNYLGEQQKALSSNQFRRQCRVDFLNYLRVREWQDIYTQLRQVVKELGIPVNSEPAEYREIHIALLTGLLSHIGMKDAEKQEYTGARNARFSIFPRLRVVQETTQVDHGC
;
A
#
# COMPACT_ATOMS: atom_id res chain seq x y z
N MET A 1 9.22 -14.61 -3.82
CA MET A 1 8.39 -13.82 -2.88
C MET A 1 9.05 -13.83 -1.51
N ASP A 2 9.11 -12.69 -0.84
CA ASP A 2 9.53 -12.61 0.57
C ASP A 2 8.51 -13.36 1.45
N PRO A 3 8.94 -14.27 2.36
CA PRO A 3 8.03 -15.04 3.21
C PRO A 3 7.06 -14.18 4.05
N ARG A 4 7.44 -12.95 4.40
CA ARG A 4 6.59 -12.01 5.16
C ARG A 4 5.40 -11.53 4.33
N LEU A 5 5.65 -11.25 3.07
CA LEU A 5 4.63 -10.86 2.09
C LEU A 5 3.63 -11.99 1.85
N ALA A 6 4.12 -13.22 1.77
CA ALA A 6 3.27 -14.40 1.69
C ALA A 6 2.38 -14.56 2.93
N ARG A 7 2.88 -14.24 4.13
CA ARG A 7 2.09 -14.33 5.37
C ARG A 7 0.89 -13.38 5.37
N MET A 8 1.04 -12.16 4.86
CA MET A 8 -0.08 -11.21 4.76
C MET A 8 -1.19 -11.74 3.86
N VAL A 9 -0.83 -12.31 2.72
CA VAL A 9 -1.81 -12.83 1.74
C VAL A 9 -2.55 -14.05 2.31
N LEU A 10 -1.85 -14.91 3.05
CA LEU A 10 -2.47 -16.05 3.74
C LEU A 10 -3.42 -15.60 4.86
N GLU A 11 -3.07 -14.56 5.62
CA GLU A 11 -3.96 -14.04 6.65
C GLU A 11 -5.17 -13.31 6.04
N ALA A 12 -4.97 -12.57 4.94
CA ALA A 12 -6.01 -11.85 4.23
C ALA A 12 -7.19 -12.74 3.78
N GLN A 13 -6.96 -14.04 3.60
CA GLN A 13 -8.01 -15.02 3.33
C GLN A 13 -9.08 -15.03 4.43
N LYS A 14 -8.66 -14.96 5.70
CA LYS A 14 -9.58 -15.04 6.84
C LYS A 14 -10.42 -13.78 7.01
N HIS A 15 -9.90 -12.64 6.56
CA HIS A 15 -10.50 -11.32 6.68
C HIS A 15 -11.18 -10.85 5.37
N GLY A 16 -11.21 -11.72 4.34
CA GLY A 16 -11.86 -11.41 3.07
C GLY A 16 -11.21 -10.26 2.28
N CYS A 17 -9.93 -9.96 2.50
CA CYS A 17 -9.22 -8.82 1.93
C CYS A 17 -8.04 -9.21 1.04
N VAL A 18 -8.11 -10.40 0.42
CA VAL A 18 -7.01 -11.00 -0.37
C VAL A 18 -6.62 -10.11 -1.55
N ARG A 19 -7.59 -9.51 -2.24
CA ARG A 19 -7.35 -8.63 -3.39
C ARG A 19 -6.52 -7.41 -2.98
N GLU A 20 -6.94 -6.71 -1.94
CA GLU A 20 -6.26 -5.52 -1.41
C GLU A 20 -4.87 -5.88 -0.88
N ALA A 21 -4.77 -6.98 -0.13
CA ALA A 21 -3.50 -7.48 0.39
C ALA A 21 -2.52 -7.80 -0.74
N MET A 22 -2.97 -8.44 -1.83
CA MET A 22 -2.13 -8.71 -3.00
C MET A 22 -1.66 -7.41 -3.67
N ILE A 23 -2.54 -6.42 -3.85
CA ILE A 23 -2.20 -5.11 -4.45
C ILE A 23 -1.12 -4.41 -3.63
N ILE A 24 -1.30 -4.35 -2.31
CA ILE A 24 -0.37 -3.66 -1.41
C ILE A 24 0.94 -4.42 -1.35
N THR A 25 0.89 -5.74 -1.21
CA THR A 25 2.08 -6.60 -1.14
C THR A 25 2.94 -6.50 -2.40
N SER A 26 2.33 -6.47 -3.58
CA SER A 26 3.06 -6.28 -4.83
C SER A 26 3.62 -4.87 -4.96
N ALA A 27 2.92 -3.84 -4.46
CA ALA A 27 3.41 -2.47 -4.44
C ALA A 27 4.65 -2.31 -3.56
N LEU A 28 4.64 -2.93 -2.36
CA LEU A 28 5.75 -2.91 -1.41
C LEU A 28 6.98 -3.69 -1.91
N SER A 29 6.81 -4.53 -2.94
CA SER A 29 7.90 -5.32 -3.53
C SER A 29 8.70 -4.57 -4.60
N ILE A 30 8.26 -3.37 -4.98
CA ILE A 30 8.88 -2.56 -6.03
C ILE A 30 9.21 -1.16 -5.53
N GLN A 31 9.93 -0.40 -6.35
CA GLN A 31 10.03 1.03 -6.14
C GLN A 31 8.67 1.70 -6.42
N ASP A 32 8.27 2.65 -5.57
CA ASP A 32 7.00 3.39 -5.71
C ASP A 32 6.87 3.96 -7.14
N PRO A 33 5.77 3.69 -7.86
CA PRO A 33 5.56 4.21 -9.21
C PRO A 33 5.33 5.72 -9.25
N ARG A 34 5.03 6.39 -8.13
CA ARG A 34 4.81 7.84 -8.06
C ARG A 34 6.13 8.59 -8.16
N GLU A 35 6.24 9.45 -9.15
CA GLU A 35 7.40 10.30 -9.37
C GLU A 35 7.19 11.69 -8.78
N ARG A 36 8.21 12.23 -8.11
CA ARG A 36 8.15 13.55 -7.49
C ARG A 36 9.34 14.42 -7.89
N PRO A 37 9.40 14.88 -9.16
CA PRO A 37 10.50 15.70 -9.65
C PRO A 37 10.66 17.00 -8.85
N MET A 38 11.90 17.42 -8.59
CA MET A 38 12.18 18.60 -7.77
C MET A 38 11.61 19.90 -8.34
N ASP A 39 11.59 20.02 -9.66
CA ASP A 39 11.06 21.16 -10.41
C ASP A 39 9.52 21.18 -10.47
N LYS A 40 8.86 20.05 -10.17
CA LYS A 40 7.40 19.88 -10.34
C LYS A 40 6.69 19.31 -9.12
N GLN A 41 7.28 19.47 -7.93
CA GLN A 41 6.74 18.87 -6.70
C GLN A 41 5.27 19.22 -6.45
N GLN A 42 4.89 20.50 -6.56
CA GLN A 42 3.49 20.92 -6.34
C GLN A 42 2.52 20.26 -7.33
N ALA A 43 2.90 20.17 -8.61
CA ALA A 43 2.08 19.55 -9.64
C ALA A 43 1.95 18.03 -9.44
N SER A 44 3.04 17.34 -9.08
CA SER A 44 2.98 15.91 -8.74
C SER A 44 2.16 15.66 -7.49
N ASP A 45 2.30 16.50 -6.45
CA ASP A 45 1.57 16.37 -5.20
C ASP A 45 0.06 16.52 -5.43
N GLU A 46 -0.35 17.48 -6.26
CA GLU A 46 -1.76 17.66 -6.62
C GLU A 46 -2.33 16.42 -7.31
N LYS A 47 -1.58 15.87 -8.27
CA LYS A 47 -1.98 14.66 -9.01
C LYS A 47 -2.04 13.43 -8.11
N HIS A 48 -1.14 13.31 -7.14
CA HIS A 48 -1.11 12.15 -6.24
C HIS A 48 -2.09 12.27 -5.07
N ARG A 49 -2.49 13.49 -4.69
CA ARG A 49 -3.46 13.72 -3.61
C ARG A 49 -4.80 13.02 -3.84
N ARG A 50 -5.22 12.87 -5.10
CA ARG A 50 -6.48 12.15 -5.44
C ARG A 50 -6.48 10.67 -5.04
N PHE A 51 -5.30 10.08 -4.81
CA PHE A 51 -5.16 8.70 -4.37
C PHE A 51 -5.06 8.59 -2.85
N HIS A 52 -4.75 9.69 -2.17
CA HIS A 52 -4.55 9.70 -0.73
C HIS A 52 -5.85 9.29 -0.02
N ASP A 53 -5.74 8.32 0.86
CA ASP A 53 -6.81 7.96 1.78
C ASP A 53 -6.59 8.65 3.13
N LYS A 54 -7.66 9.08 3.80
CA LYS A 54 -7.54 9.87 5.03
C LYS A 54 -7.01 9.06 6.21
N GLU A 55 -7.21 7.75 6.17
CA GLU A 55 -6.97 6.84 7.28
C GLU A 55 -5.74 5.97 7.03
N SER A 56 -5.35 5.71 5.77
CA SER A 56 -4.19 4.84 5.48
C SER A 56 -3.42 5.15 4.18
N ASP A 57 -2.10 5.22 4.30
CA ASP A 57 -1.20 5.27 3.14
C ASP A 57 -1.21 3.99 2.30
N PHE A 58 -1.56 2.83 2.89
CA PHE A 58 -1.67 1.58 2.13
C PHE A 58 -2.87 1.59 1.20
N LEU A 59 -3.98 2.19 1.64
CA LEU A 59 -5.16 2.35 0.80
C LEU A 59 -4.90 3.30 -0.38
N ALA A 60 -3.90 4.19 -0.27
CA ALA A 60 -3.49 4.99 -1.42
C ALA A 60 -2.97 4.14 -2.59
N PHE A 61 -2.33 2.99 -2.32
CA PHE A 61 -1.97 2.04 -3.37
C PHE A 61 -3.19 1.35 -3.96
N VAL A 62 -4.18 0.98 -3.14
CA VAL A 62 -5.44 0.38 -3.64
C VAL A 62 -6.19 1.36 -4.53
N ASN A 63 -6.29 2.63 -4.13
CA ASN A 63 -6.91 3.69 -4.90
C ASN A 63 -6.19 3.94 -6.23
N LEU A 64 -4.84 4.02 -6.19
CA LEU A 64 -4.03 4.16 -7.39
C LEU A 64 -4.20 2.96 -8.33
N TRP A 65 -4.23 1.74 -7.80
CA TRP A 65 -4.45 0.53 -8.58
C TRP A 65 -5.80 0.51 -9.28
N ASN A 66 -6.87 0.86 -8.57
CA ASN A 66 -8.23 0.95 -9.12
C ASN A 66 -8.28 1.98 -10.25
N TYR A 67 -7.72 3.17 -10.03
CA TYR A 67 -7.61 4.21 -11.04
C TYR A 67 -6.86 3.72 -12.29
N LEU A 68 -5.70 3.09 -12.12
CA LEU A 68 -4.93 2.56 -13.25
C LEU A 68 -5.70 1.47 -14.01
N GLY A 69 -6.50 0.66 -13.32
CA GLY A 69 -7.38 -0.32 -13.93
C GLY A 69 -8.49 0.31 -14.77
N GLU A 70 -9.13 1.36 -14.27
CA GLU A 70 -10.14 2.14 -15.01
C GLU A 70 -9.55 2.79 -16.25
N GLN A 71 -8.40 3.47 -16.11
CA GLN A 71 -7.74 4.13 -17.23
C GLN A 71 -7.29 3.14 -18.32
N GLN A 72 -6.83 1.94 -17.96
CA GLN A 72 -6.47 0.92 -18.94
C GLN A 72 -7.66 0.35 -19.70
N LYS A 73 -8.86 0.33 -19.09
CA LYS A 73 -10.09 -0.07 -19.78
C LYS A 73 -10.59 1.03 -20.74
N ALA A 74 -10.41 2.29 -20.35
CA ALA A 74 -10.91 3.44 -21.11
C ALA A 74 -9.98 3.90 -22.25
N LEU A 75 -8.66 3.71 -22.11
CA LEU A 75 -7.66 4.28 -23.01
C LEU A 75 -6.94 3.21 -23.84
N SER A 76 -6.51 3.58 -25.04
CA SER A 76 -5.54 2.76 -25.78
C SER A 76 -4.19 2.70 -25.05
N SER A 77 -3.38 1.68 -25.31
CA SER A 77 -2.06 1.49 -24.68
C SER A 77 -1.16 2.75 -24.76
N ASN A 78 -1.15 3.42 -25.92
CA ASN A 78 -0.37 4.65 -26.11
C ASN A 78 -0.93 5.82 -25.29
N GLN A 79 -2.25 5.98 -25.23
CA GLN A 79 -2.90 7.00 -24.41
C GLN A 79 -2.68 6.74 -22.92
N PHE A 80 -2.77 5.48 -22.47
CA PHE A 80 -2.52 5.09 -21.10
C PHE A 80 -1.08 5.39 -20.66
N ARG A 81 -0.09 5.07 -21.51
CA ARG A 81 1.32 5.41 -21.25
C ARG A 81 1.52 6.92 -21.14
N ARG A 82 0.87 7.71 -22.01
CA ARG A 82 0.89 9.18 -21.93
C ARG A 82 0.21 9.68 -20.65
N GLN A 83 -0.91 9.08 -20.26
CA GLN A 83 -1.65 9.42 -19.04
C GLN A 83 -0.79 9.19 -17.78
N CYS A 84 -0.10 8.05 -17.69
CA CYS A 84 0.84 7.79 -16.59
C CYS A 84 1.87 8.91 -16.46
N ARG A 85 2.47 9.35 -17.58
CA ARG A 85 3.42 10.46 -17.60
C ARG A 85 2.79 11.79 -17.15
N VAL A 86 1.57 12.10 -17.58
CA VAL A 86 0.84 13.31 -17.18
C VAL A 86 0.54 13.34 -15.68
N ASP A 87 0.32 12.17 -15.09
CA ASP A 87 0.01 12.02 -13.68
C ASP A 87 1.24 11.74 -12.80
N PHE A 88 2.44 11.97 -13.34
CA PHE A 88 3.71 11.74 -12.65
C PHE A 88 3.83 10.31 -12.12
N LEU A 89 3.54 9.34 -12.98
CA LEU A 89 3.69 7.92 -12.71
C LEU A 89 4.70 7.31 -13.68
N ASN A 90 5.65 6.56 -13.11
CA ASN A 90 6.60 5.79 -13.89
C ASN A 90 5.90 4.57 -14.50
N TYR A 91 5.68 4.60 -15.82
CA TYR A 91 4.99 3.53 -16.53
C TYR A 91 5.67 2.15 -16.38
N LEU A 92 7.00 2.10 -16.31
CA LEU A 92 7.71 0.83 -16.15
C LEU A 92 7.46 0.23 -14.77
N ARG A 93 7.42 1.05 -13.72
CA ARG A 93 7.07 0.60 -12.36
C ARG A 93 5.61 0.17 -12.25
N VAL A 94 4.69 0.86 -12.93
CA VAL A 94 3.29 0.43 -13.01
C VAL A 94 3.17 -0.95 -13.66
N ARG A 95 3.93 -1.20 -14.73
CA ARG A 95 3.95 -2.51 -15.39
C ARG A 95 4.55 -3.59 -14.49
N GLU A 96 5.69 -3.31 -13.87
CA GLU A 96 6.34 -4.21 -12.90
C GLU A 96 5.38 -4.58 -11.75
N TRP A 97 4.67 -3.59 -11.22
CA TRP A 97 3.65 -3.80 -10.18
C TRP A 97 2.55 -4.76 -10.64
N GLN A 98 2.02 -4.56 -11.85
CA GLN A 98 0.97 -5.39 -12.43
C GLN A 98 1.44 -6.82 -12.71
N ASP A 99 2.67 -6.97 -13.16
CA ASP A 99 3.27 -8.27 -13.44
C ASP A 99 3.43 -9.07 -12.14
N ILE A 100 3.93 -8.44 -11.06
CA ILE A 100 4.05 -9.08 -9.74
C ILE A 100 2.68 -9.44 -9.17
N TYR A 101 1.69 -8.55 -9.26
CA TYR A 101 0.32 -8.86 -8.85
C TYR A 101 -0.25 -10.07 -9.61
N THR A 102 0.00 -10.15 -10.91
CA THR A 102 -0.47 -11.26 -11.76
C THR A 102 0.17 -12.58 -11.35
N GLN A 103 1.48 -12.58 -11.09
CA GLN A 103 2.21 -13.75 -10.57
C GLN A 103 1.66 -14.19 -9.21
N LEU A 104 1.43 -13.23 -8.30
CA LEU A 104 0.86 -13.51 -6.99
C LEU A 104 -0.55 -14.12 -7.10
N ARG A 105 -1.38 -13.58 -7.98
CA ARG A 105 -2.72 -14.11 -8.24
C ARG A 105 -2.69 -15.55 -8.78
N GLN A 106 -1.68 -15.91 -9.58
CA GLN A 106 -1.53 -17.30 -10.04
C GLN A 106 -1.24 -18.24 -8.87
N VAL A 107 -0.29 -17.88 -8.00
CA VAL A 107 0.03 -18.67 -6.79
C VAL A 107 -1.17 -18.80 -5.85
N VAL A 108 -1.88 -17.70 -5.58
CA VAL A 108 -3.09 -17.69 -4.74
C VAL A 108 -4.17 -18.60 -5.31
N LYS A 109 -4.34 -18.61 -6.64
CA LYS A 109 -5.27 -19.50 -7.34
C LYS A 109 -4.84 -20.96 -7.25
N GLU A 110 -3.55 -21.28 -7.40
CA GLU A 110 -3.01 -22.64 -7.24
C GLU A 110 -3.22 -23.19 -5.83
N LEU A 111 -3.14 -22.32 -4.82
CA LEU A 111 -3.41 -22.66 -3.42
C LEU A 111 -4.91 -22.76 -3.10
N GLY A 112 -5.80 -22.50 -4.05
CA GLY A 112 -7.25 -22.54 -3.83
C GLY A 112 -7.78 -21.43 -2.93
N ILE A 113 -7.04 -20.33 -2.77
CA ILE A 113 -7.44 -19.20 -1.92
C ILE A 113 -8.42 -18.32 -2.70
N PRO A 114 -9.64 -18.08 -2.19
CA PRO A 114 -10.60 -17.23 -2.85
C PRO A 114 -10.16 -15.76 -2.80
N VAL A 115 -10.29 -15.06 -3.92
CA VAL A 115 -10.07 -13.62 -4.01
C VAL A 115 -11.42 -12.92 -3.91
N ASN A 116 -11.54 -11.95 -3.00
CA ASN A 116 -12.76 -11.17 -2.82
C ASN A 116 -13.12 -10.34 -4.05
N SER A 117 -14.43 -10.28 -4.32
CA SER A 117 -15.00 -9.48 -5.41
C SER A 117 -15.41 -8.08 -4.93
N GLU A 118 -15.92 -7.99 -3.71
CA GLU A 118 -16.26 -6.72 -3.07
C GLU A 118 -15.04 -6.11 -2.36
N PRO A 119 -14.91 -4.78 -2.33
CA PRO A 119 -13.87 -4.10 -1.57
C PRO A 119 -13.94 -4.48 -0.08
N ALA A 120 -12.80 -4.86 0.50
CA ALA A 120 -12.71 -5.13 1.92
C ALA A 120 -12.73 -3.84 2.76
N GLU A 121 -13.18 -3.96 4.01
CA GLU A 121 -13.18 -2.84 4.94
C GLU A 121 -11.77 -2.47 5.41
N TYR A 122 -11.59 -1.20 5.79
CA TYR A 122 -10.33 -0.65 6.29
C TYR A 122 -9.67 -1.57 7.34
N ARG A 123 -10.44 -1.95 8.36
CA ARG A 123 -9.95 -2.70 9.51
C ARG A 123 -9.38 -4.07 9.11
N GLU A 124 -10.10 -4.78 8.25
CA GLU A 124 -9.77 -6.12 7.80
C GLU A 124 -8.48 -6.14 6.98
N ILE A 125 -8.30 -5.14 6.11
CA ILE A 125 -7.05 -4.93 5.36
C ILE A 125 -5.88 -4.74 6.32
N HIS A 126 -6.00 -3.86 7.31
CA HIS A 126 -4.90 -3.55 8.23
C HIS A 126 -4.54 -4.71 9.14
N ILE A 127 -5.52 -5.48 9.62
CA ILE A 127 -5.27 -6.68 10.43
C ILE A 127 -4.43 -7.68 9.64
N ALA A 128 -4.78 -7.92 8.37
CA ALA A 128 -4.01 -8.82 7.52
C ALA A 128 -2.58 -8.31 7.30
N LEU A 129 -2.41 -7.01 7.02
CA LEU A 129 -1.10 -6.40 6.79
C LEU A 129 -0.17 -6.48 8.02
N LEU A 130 -0.70 -6.26 9.22
CA LEU A 130 0.07 -6.31 10.46
C LEU A 130 0.77 -7.66 10.65
N THR A 131 0.20 -8.76 10.15
CA THR A 131 0.80 -10.09 10.30
C THR A 131 2.10 -10.31 9.52
N GLY A 132 2.35 -9.54 8.46
CA GLY A 132 3.63 -9.61 7.72
C GLY A 132 4.51 -8.37 7.90
N LEU A 133 3.93 -7.24 8.32
CA LEU A 133 4.67 -6.00 8.57
C LEU A 133 5.10 -5.81 10.03
N LEU A 134 5.04 -6.83 10.89
CA LEU A 134 5.58 -6.80 12.25
C LEU A 134 7.01 -6.24 12.36
N SER A 135 7.84 -6.41 11.31
CA SER A 135 9.21 -5.86 11.26
C SER A 135 9.30 -4.35 10.91
N HIS A 136 8.19 -3.73 10.49
CA HIS A 136 8.09 -2.31 10.11
C HIS A 136 7.18 -1.50 11.06
N ILE A 137 6.72 -2.12 12.15
CA ILE A 137 6.04 -1.40 13.24
C ILE A 137 7.12 -0.67 14.04
N GLY A 138 7.13 0.66 13.96
CA GLY A 138 7.94 1.52 14.82
C GLY A 138 7.11 2.05 15.98
N MET A 139 7.54 1.84 17.22
CA MET A 139 7.01 2.57 18.37
C MET A 139 7.54 4.00 18.34
N LYS A 140 6.64 4.98 18.35
CA LYS A 140 6.98 6.39 18.52
C LYS A 140 7.53 6.59 19.93
N ASP A 141 8.76 7.09 20.05
CA ASP A 141 9.29 7.56 21.33
C ASP A 141 8.50 8.81 21.75
N ALA A 142 8.01 8.88 23.00
CA ALA A 142 7.20 9.98 23.48
C ALA A 142 8.00 11.28 23.65
N GLU A 143 9.33 11.18 23.79
CA GLU A 143 10.22 12.33 24.03
C GLU A 143 11.05 12.72 22.79
N LYS A 144 11.12 11.88 21.75
CA LYS A 144 11.89 12.11 20.52
C LYS A 144 11.07 11.85 19.26
N GLN A 145 11.30 12.61 18.19
CA GLN A 145 10.71 12.38 16.85
C GLN A 145 11.34 11.14 16.13
N GLU A 146 11.67 10.11 16.89
CA GLU A 146 12.32 8.89 16.42
C GLU A 146 11.40 7.69 16.68
N TYR A 147 11.31 6.79 15.71
CA TYR A 147 10.51 5.58 15.80
C TYR A 147 11.44 4.39 15.94
N THR A 148 11.26 3.59 16.99
CA THR A 148 12.04 2.37 17.22
C THR A 148 11.27 1.17 16.69
N GLY A 149 11.77 0.55 15.63
CA GLY A 149 11.21 -0.66 15.03
C GLY A 149 11.75 -1.95 15.64
N ALA A 150 11.21 -3.09 15.19
CA ALA A 150 11.72 -4.40 15.56
C ALA A 150 13.21 -4.56 15.18
N ARG A 151 13.99 -5.23 16.05
CA ARG A 151 15.45 -5.45 15.91
C ARG A 151 16.32 -4.17 16.00
N ASN A 152 15.97 -3.21 16.85
CA ASN A 152 16.72 -1.96 17.05
C ASN A 152 16.86 -1.07 15.78
N ALA A 153 16.02 -1.29 14.77
CA ALA A 153 16.01 -0.42 13.59
C ALA A 153 15.40 0.94 13.96
N ARG A 154 16.16 2.03 13.76
CA ARG A 154 15.70 3.41 13.99
C ARG A 154 15.19 3.99 12.67
N PHE A 155 13.98 4.53 12.68
CA PHE A 155 13.41 5.21 11.54
C PHE A 155 12.99 6.63 11.92
N SER A 156 13.21 7.57 11.00
CA SER A 156 12.71 8.94 11.11
C SER A 156 11.56 9.10 10.14
N ILE A 157 10.42 9.61 10.60
CA ILE A 157 9.30 9.91 9.70
C ILE A 157 9.63 11.15 8.89
N PHE A 158 9.64 11.00 7.57
CA PHE A 158 9.67 12.15 6.68
C PHE A 158 8.41 12.99 6.92
N PRO A 159 8.49 14.35 6.99
CA PRO A 159 7.44 15.24 7.52
C PRO A 159 6.04 15.19 6.89
N ARG A 160 5.81 14.31 5.91
CA ARG A 160 4.60 14.29 5.07
C ARG A 160 3.69 13.09 5.29
N LEU A 161 4.07 12.14 6.17
CA LEU A 161 3.16 11.07 6.59
C LEU A 161 2.34 11.51 7.81
N ARG A 162 1.02 11.45 7.70
CA ARG A 162 0.09 11.75 8.79
C ARG A 162 -0.03 10.50 9.66
N VAL A 163 0.41 10.59 10.91
CA VAL A 163 0.34 9.49 11.88
C VAL A 163 -1.05 9.47 12.51
N VAL A 164 -1.80 8.38 12.35
CA VAL A 164 -3.02 8.12 13.13
C VAL A 164 -2.57 7.62 14.50
N GLN A 165 -2.84 8.39 15.54
CA GLN A 165 -2.59 8.01 16.93
C GLN A 165 -3.88 7.45 17.53
N GLU A 166 -3.91 6.15 17.81
CA GLU A 166 -5.00 5.54 18.56
C GLU A 166 -4.59 5.48 20.04
N THR A 167 -5.07 6.43 20.84
CA THR A 167 -4.85 6.46 22.29
C THR A 167 -5.74 5.42 22.95
N THR A 168 -5.17 4.28 23.33
CA THR A 168 -5.82 3.38 24.29
C THR A 168 -5.77 4.04 25.67
N GLN A 169 -6.86 4.68 26.09
CA GLN A 169 -7.06 5.03 27.49
C GLN A 169 -7.22 3.72 28.27
N VAL A 170 -6.25 3.43 29.13
CA VAL A 170 -6.37 2.35 30.12
C VAL A 170 -7.08 2.97 31.32
N ASP A 171 -8.37 2.67 31.47
CA ASP A 171 -9.12 2.99 32.68
C ASP A 171 -8.52 2.23 33.86
N HIS A 172 -7.96 2.96 34.83
CA HIS A 172 -7.64 2.42 36.16
C HIS A 172 -8.83 2.68 37.07
N GLY A 173 -9.72 1.69 37.14
CA GLY A 173 -10.74 1.61 38.19
C GLY A 173 -10.09 1.34 39.55
N CYS A 174 -10.38 2.21 40.51
CA CYS A 174 -10.20 2.01 41.95
C CYS A 174 -11.51 1.46 42.52
#